data_AF-A0AAJ3NK85-F1
#
_entry.id   AF-A0AAJ3NK85-F1
#
_cell.length_a   1.000
_cell.length_b   1.000
_cell.length_c   1.000
_cell.angle_alpha   90.00
_cell.angle_beta   90.00
_cell.angle_gamma   90.00
#
_symmetry.space_group_name_H-M   'P 1'
#
loop_
_entity.id
_entity.type
_entity.pdbx_description
1 polymer ?
#
loop_
_entity_poly.entity_id
_entity_poly.type
_entity_poly.pdbx_seq_one_letter_code
_entity_poly.pdbx_strand_id
1 'polypeptide(L)'
;MNGAMMGFLGMVFGASAVGVAGVARSVVDTVLPRMMDGANHKSQMSINLQAQRHEAIQRWRAGLAGARDDYRRWAAGPRDVDAPNVVGDEWFEGLRPHLPTTGEAAKYRSACEIHCDNTTTMQLSLEIGRIEREWTDEAMGAGRRNRRG
;
A
#
# COMPACT_ATOMS: atom_id res chain seq x y z
N MET A 1 -62.73 -23.62 -31.74
CA MET A 1 -62.18 -22.25 -31.59
C MET A 1 -60.79 -22.29 -32.21
N ASN A 2 -60.66 -21.99 -33.50
CA ASN A 2 -60.42 -20.65 -34.08
C ASN A 2 -59.26 -19.91 -33.41
N GLY A 3 -58.20 -19.61 -34.17
CA GLY A 3 -57.29 -18.52 -33.82
C GLY A 3 -55.80 -18.66 -34.17
N ALA A 4 -55.41 -19.30 -35.28
CA ALA A 4 -54.09 -19.06 -35.86
C ALA A 4 -54.12 -17.72 -36.61
N MET A 5 -53.67 -16.65 -35.97
CA MET A 5 -53.56 -15.33 -36.60
C MET A 5 -52.24 -15.22 -37.36
N MET A 6 -52.39 -15.18 -38.68
CA MET A 6 -51.44 -14.74 -39.71
C MET A 6 -50.82 -13.36 -39.43
N GLY A 7 -49.62 -13.13 -39.97
CA GLY A 7 -49.09 -11.78 -40.18
C GLY A 7 -47.70 -11.76 -40.81
N PHE A 8 -47.64 -11.60 -42.13
CA PHE A 8 -46.47 -11.65 -43.01
C PHE A 8 -45.83 -10.25 -43.25
N LEU A 9 -44.63 -10.26 -43.86
CA LEU A 9 -43.93 -9.18 -44.63
C LEU A 9 -43.09 -8.16 -43.83
N GLY A 10 -41.90 -7.74 -44.27
CA GLY A 10 -41.36 -7.79 -45.62
C GLY A 10 -39.85 -7.50 -45.73
N MET A 11 -39.32 -8.03 -46.84
CA MET A 11 -38.24 -7.62 -47.75
C MET A 11 -36.90 -6.99 -47.32
N VAL A 12 -35.90 -7.61 -47.94
CA VAL A 12 -34.48 -7.30 -48.21
C VAL A 12 -34.29 -6.04 -49.08
N PHE A 13 -33.20 -5.29 -48.89
CA PHE A 13 -32.16 -4.94 -49.89
C PHE A 13 -31.21 -3.86 -49.35
N GLY A 14 -29.89 -4.06 -49.50
CA GLY A 14 -28.89 -3.05 -49.14
C GLY A 14 -27.43 -3.45 -49.37
N ALA A 15 -27.12 -3.88 -50.60
CA ALA A 15 -25.81 -3.85 -51.27
C ALA A 15 -24.56 -4.40 -50.55
N SER A 16 -24.06 -5.51 -51.06
CA SER A 16 -22.66 -5.91 -50.95
C SER A 16 -21.73 -4.82 -51.50
N ALA A 17 -20.75 -4.40 -50.72
CA ALA A 17 -19.43 -4.08 -51.24
C ALA A 17 -18.44 -5.04 -50.58
N VAL A 18 -18.12 -6.10 -51.31
CA VAL A 18 -16.98 -6.96 -51.00
C VAL A 18 -15.73 -6.13 -51.26
N GLY A 19 -15.14 -5.62 -50.19
CA GLY A 19 -13.77 -5.11 -50.17
C GLY A 19 -12.84 -6.20 -49.68
N VAL A 20 -12.22 -6.91 -50.62
CA VAL A 20 -11.14 -7.87 -50.37
C VAL A 20 -9.93 -7.17 -49.76
N ALA A 21 -9.32 -7.85 -48.79
CA ALA A 21 -7.93 -7.76 -48.36
C ALA A 21 -7.39 -6.38 -47.94
N GLY A 22 -7.30 -6.22 -46.63
CA GLY A 22 -6.35 -5.34 -45.98
C GLY A 22 -6.00 -5.90 -44.61
N VAL A 23 -5.46 -7.12 -44.55
CA VAL A 23 -4.77 -7.59 -43.34
C VAL A 23 -3.51 -6.74 -43.22
N ALA A 24 -3.63 -5.55 -42.65
CA ALA A 24 -2.50 -4.90 -42.02
C ALA A 24 -2.30 -5.60 -40.68
N ARG A 25 -1.69 -6.79 -40.72
CA ARG A 25 -1.00 -7.37 -39.58
C ARG A 25 0.15 -6.42 -39.31
N SER A 26 -0.12 -5.42 -38.47
CA SER A 26 0.87 -4.41 -38.10
C SER A 26 2.07 -5.16 -37.55
N VAL A 27 3.19 -5.03 -38.25
CA VAL A 27 4.49 -5.56 -37.84
C VAL A 27 4.99 -4.63 -36.74
N VAL A 28 4.42 -4.77 -35.53
CA VAL A 28 4.89 -4.08 -34.32
C VAL A 28 5.57 -5.03 -33.33
N ASP A 29 5.92 -6.24 -33.78
CA ASP A 29 6.50 -7.27 -32.92
C ASP A 29 8.01 -7.16 -32.68
N THR A 30 8.69 -6.10 -33.14
CA THR A 30 10.15 -5.96 -32.91
C THR A 30 10.57 -4.73 -32.12
N VAL A 31 9.65 -3.82 -31.76
CA VAL A 31 9.99 -2.60 -30.99
C VAL A 31 9.19 -2.46 -29.68
N LEU A 32 8.06 -3.17 -29.55
CA LEU A 32 7.26 -3.21 -28.31
C LEU A 32 7.81 -4.06 -27.14
N PRO A 33 8.64 -5.12 -27.32
CA PRO A 33 9.08 -5.95 -26.20
C PRO A 33 9.84 -5.15 -25.13
N ARG A 34 10.73 -4.25 -25.56
CA ARG A 34 11.60 -3.49 -24.66
C ARG A 34 10.84 -2.44 -23.82
N MET A 35 9.69 -1.94 -24.30
CA MET A 35 8.87 -1.00 -23.54
C MET A 35 7.93 -1.71 -22.55
N MET A 36 7.43 -2.91 -22.90
CA MET A 36 6.59 -3.71 -22.01
C MET A 36 7.38 -4.33 -20.85
N ASP A 37 8.61 -4.79 -21.08
CA ASP A 37 9.50 -5.27 -20.01
C ASP A 37 9.79 -4.17 -18.97
N GLY A 38 10.03 -2.94 -19.44
CA GLY A 38 10.26 -1.78 -18.56
C GLY A 38 9.03 -1.36 -17.75
N ALA A 39 7.83 -1.45 -18.33
CA ALA A 39 6.58 -1.17 -17.63
C ALA A 39 6.23 -2.25 -16.60
N ASN A 40 6.45 -3.53 -16.93
CA ASN A 40 6.22 -4.66 -16.03
C ASN A 40 7.19 -4.63 -14.84
N HIS A 41 8.47 -4.33 -15.08
CA HIS A 41 9.48 -4.20 -14.03
C HIS A 41 9.16 -3.05 -13.04
N LYS A 42 8.74 -1.88 -13.54
CA LYS A 42 8.33 -0.75 -12.70
C LYS A 42 7.08 -1.06 -11.87
N SER A 43 6.08 -1.71 -12.49
CA SER A 43 4.86 -2.13 -11.80
C SER A 43 5.18 -3.11 -10.68
N GLN A 44 5.96 -4.17 -10.96
CA GLN A 44 6.40 -5.15 -9.96
C GLN A 44 7.19 -4.49 -8.82
N MET A 45 8.12 -3.58 -9.13
CA MET A 45 8.88 -2.87 -8.11
C MET A 45 7.98 -2.02 -7.20
N SER A 46 6.97 -1.36 -7.76
CA SER A 46 6.02 -0.54 -6.98
C SER A 46 5.13 -1.38 -6.05
N ILE A 47 4.67 -2.55 -6.51
CA ILE A 47 3.88 -3.49 -5.71
C ILE A 47 4.72 -4.06 -4.56
N ASN A 48 5.96 -4.46 -4.86
CA ASN A 48 6.89 -4.97 -3.85
C ASN A 48 7.18 -3.93 -2.76
N LEU A 49 7.38 -2.66 -3.15
CA LEU A 49 7.58 -1.57 -2.19
C LEU A 49 6.36 -1.35 -1.29
N GLN A 50 5.14 -1.39 -1.87
CA GLN A 50 3.92 -1.25 -1.09
C GLN A 50 3.72 -2.40 -0.11
N ALA A 51 3.99 -3.65 -0.53
CA ALA A 51 3.95 -4.81 0.35
C ALA A 51 4.93 -4.67 1.53
N GLN A 52 6.19 -4.30 1.24
CA GLN A 52 7.21 -4.06 2.28
C GLN A 52 6.80 -2.97 3.26
N ARG A 53 6.26 -1.86 2.77
CA ARG A 53 5.75 -0.76 3.60
C ARG A 53 4.60 -1.22 4.49
N HIS A 54 3.64 -1.97 3.95
CA HIS A 54 2.54 -2.50 4.73
C HIS A 54 3.04 -3.44 5.83
N GLU A 55 3.95 -4.37 5.50
CA GLU A 55 4.56 -5.28 6.46
C GLU A 55 5.33 -4.54 7.56
N ALA A 56 6.04 -3.46 7.23
CA ALA A 56 6.72 -2.63 8.21
C ALA A 56 5.72 -1.97 9.19
N ILE A 57 4.64 -1.36 8.68
CA ILE A 57 3.59 -0.78 9.52
C ILE A 57 2.99 -1.83 10.46
N GLN A 58 2.67 -3.03 9.95
CA GLN A 58 2.09 -4.10 10.78
C GLN A 58 3.05 -4.56 11.87
N ARG A 59 4.33 -4.75 11.54
CA ARG A 59 5.37 -5.09 12.53
C ARG A 59 5.50 -4.03 13.61
N TRP A 60 5.50 -2.75 13.25
CA TRP A 60 5.58 -1.65 14.21
C TRP A 60 4.35 -1.58 15.11
N ARG A 61 3.14 -1.76 14.55
CA ARG A 61 1.90 -1.78 15.34
C ARG A 61 1.84 -2.96 16.31
N ALA A 62 2.21 -4.14 15.84
CA ALA A 62 2.25 -5.34 16.67
C ALA A 62 3.29 -5.21 17.79
N GLY A 63 4.49 -4.72 17.47
CA GLY A 63 5.56 -4.46 18.45
C GLY A 63 5.15 -3.44 19.50
N LEU A 64 4.56 -2.30 19.10
CA LEU A 64 4.07 -1.28 20.03
C LEU A 64 2.95 -1.81 20.95
N ALA A 65 2.05 -2.63 20.42
CA ALA A 65 1.00 -3.26 21.21
C ALA A 65 1.59 -4.23 22.26
N GLY A 66 2.55 -5.05 21.85
CA GLY A 66 3.28 -5.96 22.75
C GLY A 66 4.01 -5.20 23.86
N ALA A 67 4.82 -4.20 23.50
CA ALA A 67 5.56 -3.39 24.46
C ALA A 67 4.66 -2.65 25.46
N ARG A 68 3.52 -2.13 25.00
CA ARG A 68 2.50 -1.54 25.89
C ARG A 68 1.96 -2.58 26.87
N ASP A 69 1.66 -3.78 26.40
CA ASP A 69 1.08 -4.83 27.24
C ASP A 69 2.11 -5.36 28.25
N ASP A 70 3.39 -5.43 27.87
CA ASP A 70 4.50 -5.75 28.78
C ASP A 70 4.71 -4.66 29.83
N TYR A 71 4.68 -3.39 29.43
CA TYR A 71 4.73 -2.27 30.37
C TYR A 71 3.55 -2.30 31.34
N ARG A 72 2.34 -2.61 30.88
CA ARG A 72 1.15 -2.75 31.74
C ARG A 72 1.29 -3.91 32.72
N ARG A 73 1.81 -5.05 32.27
CA ARG A 73 2.04 -6.21 33.13
C ARG A 73 3.06 -5.88 34.21
N TRP A 74 4.16 -5.21 33.84
CA TRP A 74 5.14 -4.70 34.79
C TRP A 74 4.51 -3.70 35.78
N ALA A 75 3.75 -2.72 35.28
CA ALA A 75 3.15 -1.67 36.11
C ALA A 75 2.12 -2.21 37.12
N ALA A 76 1.46 -3.32 36.80
CA ALA A 76 0.51 -4.03 37.66
C ALA A 76 1.17 -5.07 38.58
N GLY A 77 2.42 -5.46 38.32
CA GLY A 77 3.16 -6.45 39.10
C GLY A 77 4.08 -5.85 40.17
N PRO A 78 4.82 -6.70 40.90
CA PRO A 78 5.90 -6.26 41.79
C PRO A 78 6.96 -5.48 41.01
N ARG A 79 7.40 -4.34 41.54
CA ARG A 79 8.39 -3.45 40.88
C ARG A 79 9.84 -3.78 41.25
N ASP A 80 10.11 -5.07 41.39
CA ASP A 80 11.41 -5.59 41.80
C ASP A 80 12.40 -5.65 40.61
N VAL A 81 11.89 -5.37 39.40
CA VAL A 81 12.66 -5.30 38.15
C VAL A 81 12.41 -3.96 37.45
N ASP A 82 13.37 -3.54 36.64
CA ASP A 82 13.27 -2.31 35.85
C ASP A 82 12.11 -2.35 34.84
N ALA A 83 11.64 -1.17 34.46
CA ALA A 83 10.57 -1.04 33.49
C ALA A 83 11.02 -1.56 32.10
N PRO A 84 10.15 -2.27 31.36
CA PRO A 84 10.49 -2.74 30.02
C PRO A 84 10.93 -1.58 29.12
N ASN A 85 12.11 -1.71 28.52
CA ASN A 85 12.68 -0.77 27.57
C ASN A 85 12.59 -1.33 26.15
N VAL A 86 12.13 -0.53 25.19
CA VAL A 86 11.96 -0.96 23.79
C VAL A 86 13.15 -0.59 22.89
N VAL A 87 14.12 0.15 23.42
CA VAL A 87 15.34 0.47 22.67
C VAL A 87 16.12 -0.81 22.40
N GLY A 88 16.46 -1.06 21.14
CA GLY A 88 17.06 -2.30 20.66
C GLY A 88 16.06 -3.31 20.08
N ASP A 89 14.76 -3.15 20.32
CA ASP A 89 13.75 -4.01 19.69
C ASP A 89 13.70 -3.78 18.18
N GLU A 90 13.67 -4.86 17.39
CA GLU A 90 13.68 -4.78 15.92
C GLU A 90 12.57 -3.89 15.38
N TRP A 91 11.36 -3.99 15.95
CA TRP A 91 10.22 -3.17 15.51
C TRP A 91 10.47 -1.68 15.77
N PHE A 92 11.10 -1.33 16.90
CA PHE A 92 11.34 0.05 17.26
C PHE A 92 12.54 0.64 16.51
N GLU A 93 13.62 -0.12 16.36
CA GLU A 93 14.77 0.29 15.56
C GLU A 93 14.40 0.45 14.07
N GLY A 94 13.46 -0.37 13.57
CA GLY A 94 12.90 -0.18 12.24
C GLY A 94 12.07 1.11 12.10
N LEU A 95 11.35 1.52 13.15
CA LEU A 95 10.54 2.74 13.18
C LEU A 95 11.40 4.00 13.36
N ARG A 96 12.44 3.94 14.17
CA ARG A 96 13.24 5.08 14.66
C ARG A 96 13.73 6.03 13.54
N PRO A 97 14.20 5.57 12.37
CA PRO A 97 14.60 6.46 11.27
C PRO A 97 13.47 7.32 10.71
N HIS A 98 12.21 6.88 10.85
CA HIS A 98 11.01 7.52 10.30
C HIS A 98 10.33 8.50 11.26
N LEU A 99 10.75 8.54 12.53
CA LEU A 99 10.24 9.49 13.50
C LEU A 99 10.64 10.93 13.12
N PRO A 100 9.86 11.96 13.49
CA PRO A 100 10.18 13.33 13.11
C PRO A 100 11.47 13.83 13.78
N THR A 101 12.19 14.75 13.14
CA THR A 101 13.39 15.38 13.72
C THR A 101 13.06 16.53 14.68
N THR A 102 11.80 16.97 14.70
CA THR A 102 11.30 18.08 15.54
C THR A 102 9.99 17.71 16.21
N GLY A 103 9.65 18.38 17.32
CA GLY A 103 8.41 18.13 18.07
C GLY A 103 8.56 17.04 19.14
N GLU A 104 7.45 16.69 19.77
CA GLU A 104 7.42 15.80 20.94
C GLU A 104 7.98 14.41 20.68
N ALA A 105 7.75 13.85 19.49
CA ALA A 105 8.24 12.51 19.13
C ALA A 105 9.74 12.50 18.72
N ALA A 106 10.36 13.67 18.51
CA ALA A 106 11.76 13.73 18.07
C ALA A 106 12.74 13.18 19.10
N LYS A 107 12.41 13.32 20.39
CA LYS A 107 13.22 12.78 21.49
C LYS A 107 13.44 11.27 21.39
N TYR A 108 12.50 10.52 20.81
CA TYR A 108 12.58 9.06 20.67
C TYR A 108 13.61 8.61 19.62
N ARG A 109 14.07 9.51 18.73
CA ARG A 109 15.11 9.20 17.74
C ARG A 109 16.46 8.89 18.36
N SER A 110 16.79 9.56 19.47
CA SER A 110 18.09 9.45 20.15
C SER A 110 17.98 8.97 21.59
N ALA A 111 16.77 8.76 22.11
CA ALA A 111 16.57 8.22 23.44
C ALA A 111 17.20 6.83 23.55
N CYS A 112 18.02 6.64 24.59
CA CYS A 112 18.65 5.37 24.93
C CYS A 112 17.72 4.46 25.75
N GLU A 113 16.65 5.02 26.28
CA GLU A 113 15.65 4.32 27.07
C GLU A 113 14.26 4.87 26.75
N ILE A 114 13.32 3.96 26.46
CA ILE A 114 11.93 4.28 26.14
C ILE A 114 11.05 3.20 26.74
N HIS A 115 10.13 3.60 27.61
CA HIS A 115 9.12 2.73 28.17
C HIS A 115 7.77 3.04 27.54
N CYS A 116 7.04 2.01 27.12
CA CYS A 116 5.73 2.16 26.48
C CYS A 116 4.61 2.41 27.50
N ASP A 117 4.71 3.49 28.26
CA ASP A 117 3.60 4.03 29.04
C ASP A 117 2.46 4.54 28.13
N ASN A 118 1.33 4.95 28.71
CA ASN A 118 0.18 5.38 27.92
C ASN A 118 0.50 6.58 27.00
N THR A 119 1.31 7.53 27.48
CA THR A 119 1.67 8.74 26.73
C THR A 119 2.59 8.40 25.55
N THR A 120 3.64 7.63 25.81
CA THR A 120 4.62 7.19 24.81
C THR A 120 3.94 6.30 23.77
N THR A 121 3.08 5.38 24.21
CA THR A 121 2.27 4.54 23.33
C THR A 121 1.40 5.37 22.40
N MET A 122 0.68 6.35 22.93
CA MET A 122 -0.16 7.24 22.13
C MET A 122 0.66 8.00 21.10
N GLN A 123 1.78 8.60 21.51
CA GLN A 123 2.66 9.36 20.61
C GLN A 123 3.21 8.49 19.47
N LEU A 124 3.78 7.32 19.79
CA LEU A 124 4.31 6.41 18.77
C LEU A 124 3.19 5.89 17.85
N SER A 125 2.00 5.62 18.38
CA SER A 125 0.85 5.20 17.56
C SER A 125 0.42 6.28 16.56
N LEU A 126 0.46 7.55 16.95
CA LEU A 126 0.15 8.68 16.06
C LEU A 126 1.20 8.81 14.97
N GLU A 127 2.49 8.68 15.30
CA GLU A 127 3.57 8.74 14.33
C GLU A 127 3.53 7.59 13.33
N ILE A 128 3.24 6.36 13.77
CA ILE A 128 3.03 5.22 12.87
C ILE A 128 1.86 5.51 11.91
N GLY A 129 0.77 6.08 12.40
CA GLY A 129 -0.37 6.49 11.56
C GLY A 129 -0.04 7.62 10.58
N ARG A 130 0.82 8.57 10.97
CA ARG A 130 1.32 9.63 10.09
C ARG A 130 2.13 9.03 8.94
N ILE A 131 3.06 8.12 9.25
CA ILE A 131 3.92 7.45 8.26
C ILE A 131 3.09 6.59 7.30
N GLU A 132 2.13 5.83 7.83
CA GLU A 132 1.22 5.02 7.00
C GLU A 132 0.45 5.88 6.00
N ARG A 133 -0.05 7.04 6.44
CA ARG A 133 -0.74 7.99 5.57
C ARG A 133 0.18 8.57 4.51
N GLU A 134 1.37 9.02 4.92
CA GLU A 134 2.38 9.57 4.01
C GLU A 134 2.74 8.56 2.90
N TRP A 135 2.99 7.31 3.27
CA TRP A 135 3.28 6.24 2.32
C TRP A 135 2.11 5.88 1.41
N THR A 136 0.88 5.97 1.92
CA THR A 136 -0.34 5.76 1.13
C THR A 136 -0.55 6.89 0.12
N ASP A 137 -0.33 8.14 0.54
CA ASP A 137 -0.46 9.31 -0.32
C ASP A 137 0.59 9.31 -1.43
N GLU A 138 1.83 8.91 -1.13
CA GLU A 138 2.88 8.71 -2.14
C GLU A 138 2.47 7.68 -3.21
N ALA A 139 1.92 6.54 -2.77
CA ALA A 139 1.43 5.50 -3.66
C ALA A 139 0.30 6.00 -4.58
N MET A 140 -0.64 6.76 -4.03
CA MET A 140 -1.78 7.30 -4.78
C MET A 140 -1.38 8.47 -5.70
N GLY A 141 -0.44 9.30 -5.26
CA GLY A 141 0.10 10.44 -6.01
C GLY A 141 0.91 10.02 -7.25
N ALA A 142 1.65 8.91 -7.16
CA ALA A 142 2.33 8.30 -8.31
C ALA A 142 1.34 7.85 -9.40
N GLY A 143 0.19 7.27 -9.01
CA GLY A 143 -0.85 6.84 -9.96
C GLY A 143 -1.57 7.99 -10.66
N ARG A 144 -1.70 9.15 -9.99
CA ARG A 144 -2.45 10.31 -10.53
C ARG A 144 -1.67 11.10 -11.60
N ARG A 145 -0.35 11.20 -11.49
CA ARG A 145 0.49 11.85 -12.52
C ARG A 145 0.54 11.04 -13.82
N ASN A 146 0.47 9.72 -13.74
CA ASN A 146 0.56 8.82 -14.89
C ASN A 146 -0.71 8.75 -15.75
N ARG A 147 -1.83 9.39 -15.33
CA ARG A 147 -3.09 9.43 -16.09
C ARG A 147 -3.32 10.75 -16.85
N ARG A 148 -2.41 11.71 -16.76
CA ARG A 148 -2.52 13.04 -17.39
C ARG A 148 -1.41 13.33 -18.41
N GLY A 149 -0.55 12.35 -18.70
CA GLY A 149 0.51 12.44 -19.70
C GLY A 149 0.14 11.69 -20.97
#